data_AF-A0A9Q4HW73-F1
#
_entry.id   AF-A0A9Q4HW73-F1
#
_cell.length_a   1.000
_cell.length_b   1.000
_cell.length_c   1.000
_cell.angle_alpha   90.00
_cell.angle_beta   90.00
_cell.angle_gamma   90.00
#
_symmetry.space_group_name_H-M   'P 1'
#
loop_
_entity.id
_entity.type
_entity.pdbx_description
1 polymer ?
#
loop_
_entity_poly.entity_id
_entity_poly.type
_entity_poly.pdbx_seq_one_letter_code
_entity_poly.pdbx_strand_id
1 'polypeptide(L)'
;MTRTMSISGGINTYSFNDDRYENGAPPKGRKVYFLNDNGYEIDRETAREYFKPNEVLTVEEIYVGRSSSQVEFIEHPGKRFNTVMFADVQLPE
;
A
#
# COMPACT_ATOMS: atom_id res chain seq x y z
N MET A 1 -10.45 -11.90 10.54
CA MET A 1 -9.71 -10.65 10.78
C MET A 1 -9.11 -10.23 9.45
N THR A 2 -9.66 -9.22 8.81
CA THR A 2 -9.14 -8.66 7.55
C THR A 2 -7.77 -8.06 7.86
N ARG A 3 -6.70 -8.69 7.38
CA ARG A 3 -5.32 -8.21 7.59
C ARG A 3 -5.03 -7.14 6.56
N THR A 4 -5.51 -5.92 6.81
CA THR A 4 -5.14 -4.76 6.01
C THR A 4 -3.62 -4.58 6.05
N MET A 5 -3.05 -4.10 4.94
CA MET A 5 -1.64 -3.78 4.83
C MET A 5 -1.19 -2.78 5.92
N SER A 6 -0.03 -3.03 6.54
CA SER A 6 0.63 -2.08 7.44
C SER A 6 1.15 -0.85 6.67
N ILE A 7 0.95 0.34 7.22
CA ILE A 7 1.47 1.60 6.68
C ILE A 7 2.74 2.10 7.40
N SER A 8 3.21 1.37 8.41
CA SER A 8 4.38 1.73 9.19
C SER A 8 5.63 1.81 8.31
N GLY A 9 6.41 2.88 8.51
CA GLY A 9 7.61 3.19 7.74
C GLY A 9 7.37 3.94 6.43
N GLY A 10 6.11 4.17 6.04
CA GLY A 10 5.79 5.04 4.90
C GLY A 10 6.18 6.50 5.13
N ILE A 11 6.36 7.25 4.06
CA ILE A 11 6.63 8.69 4.10
C ILE A 11 5.39 9.41 4.61
N ASN A 12 5.54 10.19 5.69
CA ASN A 12 4.46 11.04 6.18
C ASN A 12 4.38 12.30 5.32
N THR A 13 3.43 12.35 4.39
CA THR A 13 3.27 13.49 3.46
C THR A 13 2.62 14.70 4.11
N TYR A 14 2.20 14.59 5.37
CA TYR A 14 1.62 15.67 6.16
C TYR A 14 2.60 16.29 7.17
N SER A 15 3.74 15.63 7.47
CA SER A 15 4.79 16.20 8.31
C SER A 15 5.74 17.06 7.48
N PHE A 16 6.21 18.16 8.06
CA PHE A 16 7.22 19.03 7.44
C PHE A 16 8.67 18.52 7.65
N ASN A 17 8.86 17.44 8.41
CA ASN A 17 10.18 17.01 8.90
C ASN A 17 10.74 15.73 8.24
N ASP A 18 10.28 15.34 7.04
CA ASP A 18 10.69 14.08 6.37
C ASP A 18 10.53 12.82 7.24
N ASP A 19 9.63 12.87 8.22
CA ASP A 19 9.40 11.76 9.16
C ASP A 19 8.75 10.56 8.46
N ARG A 20 9.19 9.36 8.82
CA ARG A 20 8.47 8.12 8.47
C ARG A 20 7.37 7.84 9.49
N TYR A 21 6.21 7.41 9.00
CA TYR A 21 5.06 7.08 9.84
C TYR A 21 5.45 6.00 10.88
N GLU A 22 5.12 6.27 12.14
CA GLU A 22 5.48 5.44 13.31
C GLU A 22 6.99 5.18 13.48
N ASN A 23 7.87 6.00 12.90
CA ASN A 23 9.32 5.79 12.92
C ASN A 23 9.74 4.40 12.40
N GLY A 24 8.94 3.81 11.51
CA GLY A 24 9.21 2.48 10.94
C GLY A 24 10.34 2.49 9.91
N ALA A 25 10.91 1.31 9.67
CA ALA A 25 11.84 1.10 8.57
C ALA A 25 11.13 1.25 7.21
N PRO A 26 11.84 1.67 6.14
CA PRO A 26 11.25 1.79 4.81
C PRO A 26 10.50 0.51 4.38
N PRO A 27 9.28 0.62 3.82
CA PRO A 27 8.45 -0.53 3.46
C PRO A 27 8.89 -1.20 2.14
N LYS A 28 9.91 -0.64 1.47
CA LYS A 28 10.43 -1.13 0.20
C LYS A 28 10.80 -2.61 0.28
N GLY A 29 10.31 -3.40 -0.68
CA GLY A 29 10.51 -4.84 -0.75
C GLY A 29 9.46 -5.66 -0.01
N ARG A 30 8.58 -5.04 0.80
CA ARG A 30 7.46 -5.74 1.45
C ARG A 30 6.53 -6.35 0.40
N LYS A 31 6.03 -7.56 0.66
CA LYS A 31 5.11 -8.27 -0.21
C LYS A 31 3.68 -8.13 0.29
N VAL A 32 2.79 -7.70 -0.59
CA VAL A 32 1.35 -7.57 -0.32
C VAL A 32 0.57 -8.21 -1.45
N TYR A 33 -0.72 -8.46 -1.25
CA TYR A 33 -1.60 -8.95 -2.29
C TYR A 33 -2.81 -8.05 -2.48
N PHE A 34 -3.29 -7.93 -3.72
CA PHE A 34 -4.46 -7.15 -4.06
C PHE A 34 -5.74 -7.88 -3.63
N LEU A 35 -6.49 -7.29 -2.70
CA LEU A 35 -7.75 -7.86 -2.19
C LEU A 35 -8.88 -7.74 -3.21
N ASN A 36 -8.80 -6.74 -4.09
CA ASN A 36 -9.92 -6.32 -4.92
C ASN A 36 -11.19 -5.97 -4.12
N ASP A 37 -10.99 -5.54 -2.88
CA ASP A 37 -12.02 -5.21 -1.91
C ASP A 37 -11.63 -3.96 -1.13
N ASN A 38 -12.58 -3.31 -0.47
CA ASN A 38 -12.45 -2.00 0.18
C ASN A 38 -12.14 -0.83 -0.77
N GLY A 39 -12.12 0.39 -0.24
CA GLY A 39 -11.94 1.61 -1.02
C GLY A 39 -13.21 2.01 -1.79
N TYR A 40 -13.13 3.13 -2.52
CA TYR A 40 -14.23 3.54 -3.38
C TYR A 40 -14.29 2.64 -4.62
N GLU A 41 -15.48 2.52 -5.22
CA GLU A 41 -15.67 1.72 -6.44
C GLU A 41 -14.73 2.16 -7.57
N ILE A 42 -14.58 3.46 -7.78
CA ILE A 42 -13.68 4.02 -8.79
C ILE A 42 -12.20 3.67 -8.56
N ASP A 43 -11.77 3.61 -7.30
CA ASP A 43 -10.39 3.21 -6.95
C ASP A 43 -10.16 1.73 -7.30
N ARG A 44 -11.15 0.89 -7.03
CA ARG A 44 -11.11 -0.55 -7.34
C ARG A 44 -11.14 -0.79 -8.84
N GLU A 45 -11.97 -0.07 -9.58
CA GLU A 45 -12.02 -0.15 -11.05
C GLU A 45 -10.65 0.20 -11.64
N THR A 46 -10.06 1.31 -11.21
CA THR A 46 -8.71 1.72 -11.64
C THR A 46 -7.67 0.66 -11.28
N ALA A 47 -7.69 0.12 -10.06
CA ALA A 47 -6.74 -0.91 -9.63
C ALA A 47 -6.87 -2.22 -10.44
N ARG A 48 -8.08 -2.61 -10.84
CA ARG A 48 -8.34 -3.81 -11.67
C ARG A 48 -7.75 -3.73 -13.09
N GLU A 49 -7.47 -2.53 -13.59
CA GLU A 49 -6.77 -2.36 -14.87
C GLU A 49 -5.31 -2.79 -14.79
N TYR A 50 -4.72 -2.75 -13.59
CA TYR A 50 -3.30 -3.06 -13.38
C TYR A 50 -3.09 -4.41 -12.67
N PHE A 51 -4.03 -4.82 -11.81
CA PHE A 51 -3.85 -5.95 -10.92
C PHE A 51 -4.97 -6.97 -11.02
N LYS A 52 -4.62 -8.24 -10.85
CA LYS A 52 -5.57 -9.34 -10.68
C LYS A 52 -5.85 -9.58 -9.19
N PRO A 53 -7.07 -9.97 -8.81
CA PRO A 53 -7.35 -10.36 -7.43
C PRO A 53 -6.38 -11.44 -6.94
N ASN A 54 -5.85 -11.25 -5.73
CA ASN A 54 -4.81 -12.06 -5.08
C ASN A 54 -3.43 -12.04 -5.75
N GLU A 55 -3.19 -11.14 -6.70
CA GLU A 55 -1.85 -10.91 -7.24
C GLU A 55 -0.93 -10.35 -6.16
N VAL A 56 0.26 -10.94 -6.04
CA VAL A 56 1.29 -10.51 -5.09
C VAL A 56 2.17 -9.44 -5.73
N LEU A 57 2.32 -8.33 -5.05
CA LEU A 57 3.03 -7.13 -5.49
C LEU A 57 4.15 -6.77 -4.53
N THR A 58 5.14 -6.04 -5.03
CA THR A 58 6.29 -5.58 -4.23
C THR A 58 6.17 -4.09 -3.98
N VAL A 59 6.07 -3.73 -2.70
CA VAL A 59 6.01 -2.32 -2.29
C VAL A 59 7.32 -1.63 -2.67
N GLU A 60 7.22 -0.49 -3.36
CA GLU A 60 8.32 0.43 -3.57
C GLU A 60 8.36 1.48 -2.45
N GLU A 61 7.22 2.14 -2.19
CA GLU A 61 7.08 3.11 -1.08
C GLU A 61 5.60 3.26 -0.68
N ILE A 62 5.36 3.73 0.55
CA ILE A 62 4.03 4.08 1.07
C ILE A 62 4.00 5.57 1.39
N TYR A 63 2.93 6.24 1.01
CA TYR A 63 2.69 7.65 1.27
C TYR A 63 1.51 7.77 2.23
N VAL A 64 1.78 8.19 3.46
CA VAL A 64 0.78 8.31 4.52
C VAL A 64 0.32 9.76 4.61
N GLY A 65 -0.92 10.01 4.16
CA GLY A 65 -1.58 11.30 4.28
C GLY A 65 -2.48 11.37 5.51
N ARG A 66 -3.08 12.54 5.73
CA ARG A 66 -3.95 12.81 6.90
C ARG A 66 -5.23 11.96 6.93
N SER A 67 -5.83 11.70 5.77
CA SER A 67 -7.15 11.05 5.64
C SER A 67 -7.13 9.81 4.76
N SER A 68 -6.02 9.56 4.06
CA SER A 68 -5.83 8.38 3.22
C SER A 68 -4.34 8.08 3.09
N SER A 69 -4.03 6.81 2.83
CA SER A 69 -2.67 6.35 2.54
C SER A 69 -2.64 5.68 1.18
N GLN A 70 -1.52 5.82 0.49
CA GLN A 70 -1.31 5.26 -0.83
C GLN A 70 -0.04 4.43 -0.87
N VAL A 71 -0.04 3.38 -1.69
CA VAL A 71 1.10 2.50 -1.93
C VAL A 71 1.51 2.59 -3.40
N GLU A 72 2.81 2.60 -3.63
CA GLU A 72 3.44 2.48 -4.94
C GLU A 72 4.17 1.13 -5.03
N PHE A 73 4.15 0.53 -6.22
CA PHE A 73 4.70 -0.80 -6.45
C PHE A 73 5.85 -0.75 -7.46
N ILE A 74 6.85 -1.61 -7.26
CA ILE A 74 8.00 -1.74 -8.17
C ILE A 74 7.52 -2.13 -9.58
N GLU A 75 6.49 -2.97 -9.65
CA GLU A 75 5.91 -3.47 -10.89
C GLU A 75 5.21 -2.36 -11.71
N HIS A 76 4.77 -1.27 -11.06
CA HIS A 76 4.06 -0.18 -11.71
C HIS A 76 4.55 1.19 -11.22
N PRO A 77 5.76 1.61 -11.64
CA PRO A 77 6.38 2.84 -11.17
C PRO A 77 5.53 4.07 -11.53
N GLY A 78 5.50 5.05 -10.63
CA GLY A 78 4.76 6.31 -10.76
C GLY A 78 3.26 6.18 -10.54
N LYS A 79 2.74 4.99 -10.23
CA LYS A 79 1.31 4.77 -9.91
C LYS A 79 1.12 4.54 -8.42
N ARG A 80 0.05 5.09 -7.88
CA ARG A 80 -0.28 5.04 -6.45
C ARG A 80 -1.70 4.55 -6.26
N PHE A 81 -1.89 3.66 -5.31
CA PHE A 81 -3.17 3.00 -5.05
C PHE A 81 -3.50 3.05 -3.57
N ASN A 82 -4.77 3.08 -3.20
CA ASN A 82 -5.18 3.15 -1.80
C ASN A 82 -4.76 1.88 -1.04
N THR A 83 -4.06 2.02 0.08
CA THR A 83 -3.48 0.89 0.84
C THR A 83 -4.55 -0.07 1.37
N VAL A 84 -5.78 0.40 1.60
CA VAL A 84 -6.88 -0.44 2.12
C VAL A 84 -7.31 -1.56 1.18
N MET A 85 -6.94 -1.45 -0.11
CA MET A 85 -7.22 -2.46 -1.13
C MET A 85 -6.20 -3.61 -1.14
N PHE A 86 -5.21 -3.58 -0.24
CA PHE A 86 -4.13 -4.55 -0.16
C PHE A 86 -3.98 -5.11 1.25
N ALA A 87 -3.37 -6.29 1.32
CA ALA A 87 -3.10 -7.02 2.54
C ALA A 87 -1.68 -7.57 2.55
N ASP A 88 -1.04 -7.61 3.71
CA ASP A 88 0.30 -8.17 3.86
C ASP A 88 0.30 -9.68 3.57
N VAL A 89 1.26 -10.14 2.76
CA VAL A 89 1.50 -11.57 2.59
C VAL A 89 2.11 -12.08 3.89
N GLN A 90 1.38 -12.94 4.61
CA GLN A 90 2.01 -13.69 5.70
C GLN A 90 2.91 -14.75 5.10
N LEU A 91 4.23 -14.60 5.29
CA LEU A 91 5.10 -15.75 5.26
C LEU A 91 4.74 -16.62 6.48
N PRO A 92 4.54 -17.94 6.33
CA PRO A 92 4.45 -18.82 7.48
C PRO A 92 5.76 -18.70 8.27
N GLU A 93 5.63 -18.48 9.58
CA GLU A 93 6.75 -18.48 10.54
C GLU A 93 7.45 -19.84 10.61
#